data_AF-A0A5M8PGA3-F1
#
_entry.id   AF-A0A5M8PGA3-F1
#
_cell.length_a   1.000
_cell.length_b   1.000
_cell.length_c   1.000
_cell.angle_alpha   90.00
_cell.angle_beta   90.00
_cell.angle_gamma   90.00
#
_symmetry.space_group_name_H-M   'P 1'
#
loop_
_entity.id
_entity.type
_entity.pdbx_description
1 polymer ?
#
loop_
_entity_poly.entity_id
_entity_poly.type
_entity_poly.pdbx_seq_one_letter_code
_entity_poly.pdbx_strand_id
1 'polypeptide(L)'
;MRVLSALSIIILARSIAPSFAIPLSADSTTTSHLSPRSNYCANAPSTVAGTPLGPRDQLLPPTPSLPPRVLPSSPLWCAYGSSTYVTITWGYSIAGDAVMNLLNSVHNEIGNHIARAGDHLVPQGFISIADFGLELRMVNANNHQQTWGVMNAGIAALMQFMQRSGRGPGAVAWQVYDGQNMVGVGFLQPLNP
;
A
#
# COMPACT_ATOMS: atom_id res chain seq x y z
N MET A 1 -12.74 42.71 74.79
CA MET A 1 -11.31 42.34 74.58
C MET A 1 -11.13 40.89 75.00
N ARG A 2 -10.29 40.12 74.26
CA ARG A 2 -10.07 38.64 74.26
C ARG A 2 -11.16 37.90 73.46
N VAL A 3 -11.02 37.45 72.21
CA VAL A 3 -10.00 36.73 71.39
C VAL A 3 -9.65 35.31 71.87
N LEU A 4 -9.99 34.35 70.99
CA LEU A 4 -9.35 33.05 70.67
C LEU A 4 -10.15 31.77 70.93
N SER A 5 -9.96 30.83 69.99
CA SER A 5 -10.20 29.37 70.04
C SER A 5 -11.60 28.93 69.58
N ALA A 6 -11.81 28.11 68.54
CA ALA A 6 -10.97 27.09 67.93
C ALA A 6 -11.38 26.84 66.47
N LEU A 7 -10.42 26.85 65.54
CA LEU A 7 -10.57 26.42 64.15
C LEU A 7 -9.29 25.64 63.81
N SER A 8 -9.24 24.38 64.22
CA SER A 8 -8.02 23.57 64.13
C SER A 8 -8.27 22.09 63.82
N ILE A 9 -9.16 21.75 62.87
CA ILE A 9 -9.21 20.38 62.30
C ILE A 9 -9.65 20.41 60.84
N ILE A 10 -8.92 21.12 59.98
CA ILE A 10 -8.92 20.83 58.53
C ILE A 10 -7.46 20.96 58.09
N ILE A 11 -7.02 20.08 57.20
CA ILE A 11 -5.69 20.02 56.55
C ILE A 11 -4.70 19.06 57.23
N LEU A 12 -5.00 17.75 57.18
CA LEU A 12 -3.97 16.71 57.17
C LEU A 12 -4.26 15.68 56.07
N ALA A 13 -4.32 16.15 54.82
CA ALA A 13 -4.44 15.28 53.65
C ALA A 13 -3.82 15.92 52.40
N ARG A 14 -2.58 16.43 52.51
CA ARG A 14 -1.79 16.82 51.34
C ARG A 14 -0.31 16.55 51.57
N SER A 15 0.13 15.35 51.19
CA SER A 15 1.48 15.08 50.66
C SER A 15 1.67 13.60 50.36
N ILE A 16 0.85 13.05 49.47
CA ILE A 16 1.33 11.93 48.64
C ILE A 16 1.75 12.60 47.33
N ALA A 17 3.02 13.01 47.27
CA ALA A 17 3.63 13.35 46.00
C ALA A 17 3.86 12.01 45.27
N PRO A 18 3.18 11.73 44.15
CA PRO A 18 3.66 10.67 43.27
C PRO A 18 5.08 11.05 42.85
N SER A 19 6.05 10.22 43.22
CA SER A 19 7.38 10.25 42.63
C SER A 19 7.23 9.88 41.16
N PHE A 20 6.86 10.87 40.34
CA PHE A 20 7.13 10.80 38.92
C PHE A 20 8.65 10.89 38.81
N ALA A 21 9.28 9.75 38.59
CA ALA A 21 10.62 9.72 38.02
C ALA A 21 10.52 10.44 36.67
N ILE A 22 10.88 11.72 36.65
CA ILE A 22 11.09 12.45 35.41
C ILE A 22 12.34 11.79 34.82
N PRO A 23 12.26 11.12 33.65
CA PRO A 23 13.47 10.67 32.98
C PRO A 23 14.33 11.91 32.75
N LEU A 24 15.51 11.94 33.37
CA LEU A 24 16.52 12.91 33.01
C LEU A 24 16.68 12.80 31.49
N SER A 25 16.50 13.91 30.79
CA SER A 25 16.99 14.09 29.43
C SER A 25 18.50 13.91 29.49
N ALA A 26 18.93 12.66 29.41
CA ALA A 26 20.29 12.33 29.08
C ALA A 26 20.51 12.93 27.70
N ASP A 27 21.39 13.92 27.66
CA ASP A 27 22.05 14.43 26.48
C ASP A 27 22.77 13.24 25.83
N SER A 28 21.98 12.47 25.11
CA SER A 28 22.37 11.21 24.49
C SER A 28 22.54 11.57 23.04
N THR A 29 23.79 11.75 22.65
CA THR A 29 24.32 11.42 21.32
C THR A 29 23.24 10.89 20.40
N THR A 30 22.89 11.70 19.41
CA THR A 30 21.93 11.43 18.34
C THR A 30 22.06 9.99 17.84
N THR A 31 21.38 9.05 18.50
CA THR A 31 21.16 7.73 17.97
C THR A 31 20.18 7.99 16.85
N SER A 32 20.72 8.15 15.65
CA SER A 32 19.98 7.99 14.42
C SER A 32 19.30 6.62 14.54
N HIS A 33 18.05 6.63 15.00
CA HIS A 33 17.17 5.48 14.88
C HIS A 33 17.03 5.29 13.38
N LEU A 34 17.88 4.42 12.83
CA LEU A 34 17.81 3.98 11.47
C LEU A 34 16.39 3.41 11.31
N SER A 35 15.54 4.15 10.60
CA SER A 35 14.24 3.65 10.20
C SER A 35 14.45 2.25 9.58
N PRO A 36 13.65 1.24 9.96
CA PRO A 36 13.79 -0.10 9.43
C PRO A 36 13.92 -0.06 7.91
N ARG A 37 15.02 -0.62 7.39
CA ARG A 37 15.30 -0.64 5.95
C ARG A 37 14.28 -1.58 5.30
N SER A 38 13.28 -1.02 4.62
CA SER A 38 12.31 -1.82 3.87
C SER A 38 12.83 -2.10 2.46
N ASN A 39 12.73 -3.36 2.06
CA ASN A 39 12.83 -3.75 0.66
C ASN A 39 11.56 -3.29 -0.05
N TYR A 40 11.66 -2.68 -1.23
CA TYR A 40 10.51 -2.25 -2.02
C TYR A 40 10.65 -2.68 -3.48
N CYS A 41 9.51 -2.81 -4.17
CA CYS A 41 9.48 -3.14 -5.59
C CYS A 41 9.65 -1.85 -6.41
N ALA A 42 10.49 -1.83 -7.45
CA ALA A 42 10.63 -0.69 -8.36
C ALA A 42 10.57 -1.09 -9.84
N ASN A 43 9.88 -0.29 -10.63
CA ASN A 43 9.83 -0.41 -12.09
C ASN A 43 11.04 0.32 -12.71
N ALA A 44 12.25 -0.20 -12.53
CA ALA A 44 13.46 0.38 -13.14
C ALA A 44 13.83 -0.37 -14.44
N PRO A 45 14.35 0.32 -15.49
CA PRO A 45 14.59 -0.28 -16.80
C PRO A 45 15.53 -1.50 -16.81
N SER A 46 16.43 -1.59 -15.83
CA SER A 46 17.41 -2.67 -15.67
C SER A 46 17.07 -3.65 -14.55
N THR A 47 15.95 -3.46 -13.86
CA THR A 47 15.55 -4.30 -12.73
C THR A 47 14.41 -5.20 -13.18
N VAL A 48 14.56 -6.51 -12.96
CA VAL A 48 13.45 -7.44 -13.14
C VAL A 48 12.33 -7.01 -12.19
N ALA A 49 11.19 -6.63 -12.75
CA ALA A 49 10.06 -6.20 -11.94
C ALA A 49 9.70 -7.31 -10.92
N GLY A 50 9.31 -6.93 -9.70
CA GLY A 50 9.10 -7.86 -8.59
C GLY A 50 10.36 -8.14 -7.75
N THR A 51 11.54 -7.69 -8.21
CA THR A 51 12.76 -7.77 -7.40
C THR A 51 12.69 -6.75 -6.26
N PRO A 52 12.71 -7.19 -4.98
CA PRO A 52 12.90 -6.27 -3.88
C PRO A 52 14.27 -5.58 -4.03
N LEU A 53 14.28 -4.27 -4.20
CA LEU A 53 15.53 -3.50 -4.22
C LEU A 53 15.96 -3.20 -2.79
N GLY A 54 17.16 -3.67 -2.45
CA GLY A 54 17.85 -3.31 -1.23
C GLY A 54 18.53 -1.93 -1.37
N PRO A 55 18.80 -1.22 -0.27
CA PRO A 55 19.47 0.09 -0.29
C PRO A 55 20.88 0.09 -0.94
N ARG A 56 21.50 -1.08 -1.08
CA ARG A 56 22.84 -1.23 -1.69
C ARG A 56 22.79 -1.58 -3.18
N ASP A 57 21.62 -1.88 -3.73
CA ASP A 57 21.48 -2.28 -5.14
C ASP A 57 21.56 -1.09 -6.11
N GLN A 58 21.62 0.15 -5.58
CA GLN A 58 21.76 1.38 -6.37
C GLN A 58 23.22 1.75 -6.70
N LEU A 59 24.22 1.05 -6.15
CA LEU A 59 25.64 1.49 -6.19
C LEU A 59 26.53 0.78 -7.22
N LEU A 60 26.01 -0.13 -8.04
CA LEU A 60 26.79 -0.83 -9.05
C LEU A 60 26.26 -0.50 -10.46
N PRO A 61 27.04 0.17 -11.33
CA PRO A 61 26.68 0.27 -12.73
C PRO A 61 26.72 -1.13 -13.35
N PRO A 62 25.62 -1.66 -13.91
CA PRO A 62 25.65 -2.97 -14.54
C PRO A 62 26.43 -2.89 -15.85
N THR A 63 27.41 -3.78 -16.01
CA THR A 63 28.01 -4.10 -17.31
C THR A 63 26.93 -4.51 -18.32
N PRO A 64 26.86 -3.93 -19.52
CA PRO A 64 25.77 -4.18 -20.45
C PRO A 64 26.03 -5.45 -21.24
N SER A 65 25.50 -6.59 -20.79
CA SER A 65 25.05 -7.61 -21.73
C SER A 65 23.54 -7.50 -21.81
N LEU A 66 23.02 -6.96 -22.91
CA LEU A 66 21.59 -6.91 -23.18
C LEU A 66 21.11 -8.33 -23.55
N PRO A 67 20.40 -9.07 -22.67
CA PRO A 67 19.70 -10.26 -23.13
C PRO A 67 18.58 -9.85 -24.11
N PRO A 68 18.18 -10.73 -25.03
CA PRO A 68 17.03 -10.51 -25.89
C PRO A 68 15.80 -10.16 -25.04
N ARG A 69 15.11 -9.08 -25.41
CA ARG A 69 13.87 -8.63 -24.76
C ARG A 69 12.74 -9.60 -25.10
N VAL A 70 12.71 -10.74 -24.43
CA VAL A 70 11.49 -11.56 -24.37
C VAL A 70 10.59 -10.85 -23.35
N LEU A 71 9.54 -10.17 -23.82
CA LEU A 71 8.51 -9.72 -22.88
C LEU A 71 7.95 -10.97 -22.20
N PRO A 72 7.98 -11.07 -20.86
CA PRO A 72 7.31 -12.16 -20.19
C PRO A 72 5.82 -12.15 -20.59
N SER A 73 5.26 -13.34 -20.75
CA SER A 73 3.84 -13.54 -21.10
C SER A 73 2.89 -12.84 -20.14
N SER A 74 3.33 -12.62 -18.89
CA SER A 74 2.67 -11.78 -17.91
C SER A 74 3.63 -10.70 -17.40
N PRO A 75 3.51 -9.44 -17.86
CA PRO A 75 4.31 -8.35 -17.31
C PRO A 75 4.02 -8.14 -15.82
N LEU A 76 5.08 -7.98 -15.04
CA LEU A 76 5.02 -7.62 -13.63
C LEU A 76 5.19 -6.10 -13.49
N TRP A 77 4.35 -5.47 -12.67
CA TRP A 77 4.41 -4.03 -12.40
C TRP A 77 4.31 -3.73 -10.88
N CYS A 78 5.28 -2.97 -10.37
CA CYS A 78 5.36 -2.57 -8.96
C CYS A 78 4.44 -1.40 -8.63
N ALA A 79 3.83 -1.42 -7.45
CA ALA A 79 3.18 -0.27 -6.85
C ALA A 79 4.22 0.63 -6.14
N TYR A 80 4.17 1.93 -6.43
CA TYR A 80 5.16 2.89 -5.93
C TYR A 80 5.19 2.93 -4.39
N GLY A 81 6.40 2.92 -3.81
CA GLY A 81 6.60 3.07 -2.36
C GLY A 81 6.12 1.89 -1.52
N SER A 82 5.93 0.72 -2.11
CA SER A 82 5.42 -0.47 -1.40
C SER A 82 6.12 -1.77 -1.84
N SER A 83 5.87 -2.83 -1.09
CA SER A 83 6.21 -4.20 -1.48
C SER A 83 5.18 -4.83 -2.42
N THR A 84 4.08 -4.12 -2.70
CA THR A 84 2.99 -4.62 -3.54
C THR A 84 3.36 -4.55 -5.01
N TYR A 85 3.04 -5.61 -5.76
CA TYR A 85 3.13 -5.62 -7.21
C TYR A 85 2.05 -6.48 -7.83
N VAL A 86 1.87 -6.34 -9.15
CA VAL A 86 0.91 -7.12 -9.91
C VAL A 86 1.57 -7.87 -11.05
N THR A 87 1.10 -9.07 -11.35
CA THR A 87 1.39 -9.76 -12.61
C THR A 87 0.14 -9.69 -13.49
N ILE A 88 0.28 -9.18 -14.69
CA ILE A 88 -0.86 -8.80 -15.54
C ILE A 88 -0.96 -9.76 -16.72
N THR A 89 -2.15 -10.28 -16.97
CA THR A 89 -2.50 -11.03 -18.18
C THR A 89 -3.38 -10.13 -19.03
N TRP A 90 -2.81 -9.61 -20.11
CA TRP A 90 -3.50 -8.72 -21.02
C TRP A 90 -4.49 -9.48 -21.90
N GLY A 91 -5.75 -9.02 -21.96
CA GLY A 91 -6.75 -9.51 -22.89
C GLY A 91 -6.74 -8.70 -24.18
N TYR A 92 -7.55 -7.66 -24.24
CA TYR A 92 -7.73 -6.81 -25.41
C TYR A 92 -7.90 -5.33 -25.02
N SER A 93 -7.58 -4.43 -25.94
CA SER A 93 -7.74 -3.00 -25.73
C SER A 93 -9.22 -2.61 -25.69
N ILE A 94 -9.57 -1.71 -24.78
CA ILE A 94 -10.89 -1.11 -24.68
C ILE A 94 -10.74 0.37 -25.06
N ALA A 95 -11.51 0.82 -26.04
CA ALA A 95 -11.41 2.18 -26.54
C ALA A 95 -11.99 3.20 -25.54
N GLY A 96 -11.40 4.40 -25.53
CA GLY A 96 -11.82 5.51 -24.69
C GLY A 96 -11.29 5.46 -23.26
N ASP A 97 -11.82 6.35 -22.42
CA ASP A 97 -11.29 6.59 -21.07
C ASP A 97 -12.01 5.80 -19.97
N ALA A 98 -13.02 5.00 -20.32
CA ALA A 98 -13.87 4.27 -19.36
C ALA A 98 -13.06 3.43 -18.37
N VAL A 99 -12.04 2.70 -18.86
CA VAL A 99 -11.15 1.88 -18.02
C VAL A 99 -10.40 2.74 -17.00
N MET A 100 -9.81 3.86 -17.46
CA MET A 100 -9.06 4.74 -16.57
C MET A 100 -9.98 5.49 -15.59
N ASN A 101 -11.20 5.85 -16.01
CA ASN A 101 -12.20 6.47 -15.16
C ASN A 101 -12.66 5.52 -14.05
N LEU A 102 -12.96 4.26 -14.39
CA LEU A 102 -13.29 3.23 -13.40
C LEU A 102 -12.14 3.04 -12.40
N LEU A 103 -10.91 2.83 -12.89
CA LEU A 103 -9.75 2.61 -12.02
C LEU A 103 -9.47 3.80 -11.10
N ASN A 104 -9.54 5.04 -11.62
CA ASN A 104 -9.40 6.26 -10.82
C ASN A 104 -10.50 6.38 -9.75
N SER A 105 -11.76 6.11 -10.13
CA SER A 105 -12.91 6.17 -9.22
C SER A 105 -12.72 5.20 -8.05
N VAL A 106 -12.41 3.94 -8.35
CA VAL A 106 -12.18 2.90 -7.34
C VAL A 106 -10.96 3.22 -6.47
N HIS A 107 -9.85 3.67 -7.08
CA HIS A 107 -8.66 4.08 -6.33
C HIS A 107 -8.96 5.18 -5.32
N ASN A 108 -9.73 6.19 -5.73
CA ASN A 108 -10.14 7.30 -4.86
C ASN A 108 -11.12 6.83 -3.77
N GLU A 109 -12.07 5.96 -4.11
CA GLU A 109 -13.03 5.41 -3.15
C GLU A 109 -12.33 4.60 -2.05
N ILE A 110 -11.41 3.71 -2.42
CA ILE A 110 -10.62 2.92 -1.46
C ILE A 110 -9.72 3.84 -0.64
N GLY A 111 -9.06 4.83 -1.26
CA GLY A 111 -8.28 5.84 -0.53
C GLY A 111 -9.11 6.58 0.51
N ASN A 112 -10.34 7.00 0.15
CA ASN A 112 -11.28 7.65 1.05
C ASN A 112 -11.80 6.71 2.15
N HIS A 113 -11.94 5.41 1.86
CA HIS A 113 -12.25 4.40 2.87
C HIS A 113 -11.13 4.32 3.89
N ILE A 114 -9.89 4.12 3.45
CA ILE A 114 -8.70 4.02 4.32
C ILE A 114 -8.54 5.28 5.17
N ALA A 115 -8.74 6.46 4.59
CA ALA A 115 -8.62 7.72 5.31
C ALA A 115 -9.65 7.87 6.45
N ARG A 116 -10.86 7.32 6.29
CA ARG A 116 -11.95 7.44 7.27
C ARG A 116 -12.00 6.30 8.26
N ALA A 117 -11.71 5.09 7.80
CA ALA A 117 -11.92 3.84 8.54
C ALA A 117 -10.62 3.07 8.81
N GLY A 118 -9.46 3.52 8.30
CA GLY A 118 -8.19 2.81 8.41
C GLY A 118 -8.00 1.72 7.36
N ASP A 119 -6.77 1.18 7.28
CA ASP A 119 -6.48 0.02 6.45
C ASP A 119 -6.84 -1.27 7.19
N HIS A 120 -7.87 -1.95 6.70
CA HIS A 120 -8.41 -3.18 7.28
C HIS A 120 -8.55 -4.25 6.21
N LEU A 121 -8.90 -5.46 6.64
CA LEU A 121 -9.27 -6.54 5.74
C LEU A 121 -10.45 -6.14 4.88
N VAL A 122 -10.40 -6.51 3.61
CA VAL A 122 -11.54 -6.41 2.70
C VAL A 122 -12.65 -7.34 3.22
N PRO A 123 -13.84 -6.82 3.56
CA PRO A 123 -14.95 -7.64 4.03
C PRO A 123 -15.26 -8.75 3.02
N GLN A 124 -15.49 -9.97 3.52
CA GLN A 124 -15.77 -11.16 2.70
C GLN A 124 -14.64 -11.56 1.72
N GLY A 125 -13.50 -10.85 1.73
CA GLY A 125 -12.36 -11.16 0.87
C GLY A 125 -12.59 -10.87 -0.62
N PHE A 126 -13.58 -10.08 -1.00
CA PHE A 126 -13.75 -9.67 -2.39
C PHE A 126 -14.45 -8.31 -2.54
N ILE A 127 -14.24 -7.68 -3.70
CA ILE A 127 -15.05 -6.57 -4.20
C ILE A 127 -15.46 -6.84 -5.65
N SER A 128 -16.62 -6.33 -6.04
CA SER A 128 -17.04 -6.19 -7.44
C SER A 128 -17.68 -4.81 -7.57
N ILE A 129 -17.16 -4.02 -8.51
CA ILE A 129 -17.59 -2.66 -8.78
C ILE A 129 -17.89 -2.57 -10.27
N ALA A 130 -19.15 -2.26 -10.58
CA ALA A 130 -19.65 -2.16 -11.93
C ALA A 130 -20.00 -0.69 -12.23
N ASP A 131 -19.24 -0.06 -13.13
CA ASP A 131 -19.46 1.32 -13.55
C ASP A 131 -18.86 1.56 -14.94
N PHE A 132 -19.27 2.61 -15.65
CA PHE A 132 -18.81 2.95 -17.01
C PHE A 132 -18.96 1.81 -18.04
N GLY A 133 -19.94 0.90 -17.84
CA GLY A 133 -20.13 -0.28 -18.70
C GLY A 133 -19.10 -1.40 -18.48
N LEU A 134 -18.28 -1.28 -17.42
CA LEU A 134 -17.19 -2.18 -17.07
C LEU A 134 -17.44 -2.78 -15.67
N GLU A 135 -16.84 -3.92 -15.41
CA GLU A 135 -16.74 -4.53 -14.08
C GLU A 135 -15.27 -4.62 -13.68
N LEU A 136 -14.93 -4.10 -12.50
CA LEU A 136 -13.72 -4.42 -11.78
C LEU A 136 -14.07 -5.38 -10.65
N ARG A 137 -13.47 -6.57 -10.67
CA ARG A 137 -13.63 -7.57 -9.62
C ARG A 137 -12.27 -7.92 -9.04
N MET A 138 -12.19 -8.02 -7.72
CA MET A 138 -10.99 -8.52 -7.03
C MET A 138 -11.41 -9.49 -5.94
N VAL A 139 -10.71 -10.62 -5.85
CA VAL A 139 -10.98 -11.68 -4.87
C VAL A 139 -9.68 -12.09 -4.20
N ASN A 140 -9.78 -12.46 -2.93
CA ASN A 140 -8.71 -13.02 -2.13
C ASN A 140 -8.17 -14.31 -2.78
N ALA A 141 -6.84 -14.44 -2.83
CA ALA A 141 -6.17 -15.63 -3.30
C ALA A 141 -5.85 -16.58 -2.14
N ASN A 142 -6.38 -17.80 -2.16
CA ASN A 142 -5.95 -18.91 -1.29
C ASN A 142 -5.92 -18.59 0.22
N ASN A 143 -6.93 -17.87 0.73
CA ASN A 143 -7.02 -17.41 2.12
C ASN A 143 -5.91 -16.45 2.58
N HIS A 144 -5.12 -15.90 1.66
CA HIS A 144 -4.22 -14.81 1.97
C HIS A 144 -5.02 -13.53 2.11
N GLN A 145 -5.20 -13.10 3.36
CA GLN A 145 -5.96 -11.91 3.72
C GLN A 145 -5.52 -10.68 2.92
N GLN A 146 -6.45 -10.10 2.15
CA GLN A 146 -6.25 -8.87 1.39
C GLN A 146 -6.72 -7.67 2.23
N THR A 147 -5.88 -6.64 2.32
CA THR A 147 -6.26 -5.34 2.91
C THR A 147 -6.67 -4.34 1.84
N TRP A 148 -7.39 -3.29 2.25
CA TRP A 148 -7.74 -2.16 1.38
C TRP A 148 -6.49 -1.48 0.80
N GLY A 149 -5.42 -1.33 1.58
CA GLY A 149 -4.16 -0.73 1.17
C GLY A 149 -3.48 -1.52 0.06
N VAL A 150 -3.39 -2.85 0.20
CA VAL A 150 -2.79 -3.71 -0.83
C VAL A 150 -3.63 -3.70 -2.11
N MET A 151 -4.95 -3.74 -1.98
CA MET A 151 -5.87 -3.60 -3.10
C MET A 151 -5.65 -2.27 -3.85
N ASN A 152 -5.58 -1.17 -3.12
CA ASN A 152 -5.39 0.16 -3.70
C ASN A 152 -4.04 0.30 -4.41
N ALA A 153 -2.99 -0.25 -3.82
CA ALA A 153 -1.66 -0.30 -4.40
C ALA A 153 -1.63 -1.14 -5.70
N GLY A 154 -2.30 -2.28 -5.72
CA GLY A 154 -2.45 -3.11 -6.92
C GLY A 154 -3.17 -2.38 -8.07
N ILE A 155 -4.26 -1.66 -7.77
CA ILE A 155 -4.97 -0.82 -8.74
C ILE A 155 -4.07 0.29 -9.27
N ALA A 156 -3.33 0.97 -8.39
CA ALA A 156 -2.38 2.01 -8.79
C ALA A 156 -1.28 1.46 -9.70
N ALA A 157 -0.75 0.27 -9.43
CA ALA A 157 0.23 -0.40 -10.29
C ALA A 157 -0.38 -0.73 -11.66
N LEU A 158 -1.61 -1.24 -11.72
CA LEU A 158 -2.31 -1.52 -12.97
C LEU A 158 -2.54 -0.26 -13.81
N MET A 159 -2.96 0.84 -13.19
CA MET A 159 -3.11 2.13 -13.87
C MET A 159 -1.78 2.61 -14.48
N GLN A 160 -0.68 2.55 -13.70
CA GLN A 160 0.64 2.93 -14.19
C GLN A 160 1.10 2.03 -15.34
N PHE A 161 0.82 0.74 -15.28
CA PHE A 161 1.11 -0.19 -16.38
C PHE A 161 0.37 0.22 -17.65
N MET A 162 -0.94 0.48 -17.58
CA MET A 162 -1.73 0.88 -18.76
C MET A 162 -1.22 2.20 -19.36
N GLN A 163 -0.78 3.14 -18.52
CA GLN A 163 -0.24 4.43 -18.96
C GLN A 163 1.17 4.34 -19.56
N ARG A 164 2.03 3.45 -19.04
CA ARG A 164 3.49 3.49 -19.34
C ARG A 164 3.99 2.32 -20.17
N SER A 165 3.26 1.21 -20.26
CA SER A 165 3.69 0.03 -21.01
C SER A 165 3.56 0.17 -22.53
N GLY A 166 2.84 1.20 -23.00
CA GLY A 166 2.47 1.35 -24.41
C GLY A 166 1.28 0.48 -24.86
N ARG A 167 0.71 -0.35 -23.98
CA ARG A 167 -0.50 -1.14 -24.30
C ARG A 167 -1.80 -0.33 -24.24
N GLY A 168 -1.84 0.71 -23.41
CA GLY A 168 -3.03 1.52 -23.17
C GLY A 168 -4.05 0.84 -22.24
N PRO A 169 -5.28 1.39 -22.15
CA PRO A 169 -6.36 0.84 -21.34
C PRO A 169 -7.03 -0.39 -22.00
N GLY A 170 -7.48 -1.35 -21.21
CA GLY A 170 -8.08 -2.57 -21.75
C GLY A 170 -8.51 -3.61 -20.72
N ALA A 171 -9.09 -4.68 -21.23
CA ALA A 171 -9.51 -5.84 -20.45
C ALA A 171 -8.29 -6.62 -19.96
N VAL A 172 -8.26 -6.93 -18.68
CA VAL A 172 -7.12 -7.59 -18.02
C VAL A 172 -7.58 -8.55 -16.94
N ALA A 173 -6.82 -9.62 -16.76
CA ALA A 173 -6.77 -10.32 -15.48
C ALA A 173 -5.43 -10.02 -14.82
N TRP A 174 -5.36 -9.99 -13.49
CA TRP A 174 -4.09 -9.80 -12.80
C TRP A 174 -4.07 -10.53 -11.47
N GLN A 175 -2.87 -10.76 -10.96
CA GLN A 175 -2.63 -11.25 -9.60
C GLN A 175 -1.97 -10.13 -8.81
N VAL A 176 -2.28 -10.02 -7.53
CA VAL A 176 -1.71 -9.04 -6.60
C VAL A 176 -0.86 -9.77 -5.59
N TYR A 177 0.38 -9.32 -5.46
CA TYR A 177 1.35 -9.82 -4.50
C TYR A 177 1.69 -8.75 -3.49
N ASP A 178 1.83 -9.12 -2.23
CA ASP A 178 2.45 -8.32 -1.18
C ASP A 178 3.76 -8.99 -0.76
N GLY A 179 4.87 -8.44 -1.25
CA GLY A 179 6.17 -9.11 -1.17
C GLY A 179 6.16 -10.46 -1.89
N GLN A 180 6.41 -11.55 -1.16
CA GLN A 180 6.48 -12.89 -1.74
C GLN A 180 5.13 -13.61 -1.80
N ASN A 181 4.08 -13.05 -1.19
CA ASN A 181 2.79 -13.72 -1.05
C ASN A 181 1.80 -13.18 -2.08
N MET A 182 1.17 -14.08 -2.84
CA MET A 182 0.01 -13.73 -3.65
C MET A 182 -1.19 -13.57 -2.72
N VAL A 183 -1.79 -12.38 -2.68
CA VAL A 183 -2.90 -12.05 -1.77
C VAL A 183 -4.24 -11.88 -2.48
N GLY A 184 -4.24 -11.71 -3.80
CA GLY A 184 -5.48 -11.55 -4.54
C GLY A 184 -5.33 -11.79 -6.03
N VAL A 185 -6.47 -11.96 -6.69
CA VAL A 185 -6.60 -11.95 -8.15
C VAL A 185 -7.70 -10.98 -8.54
N GLY A 186 -7.57 -10.35 -9.71
CA GLY A 186 -8.51 -9.37 -10.20
C GLY A 186 -8.78 -9.49 -11.68
N PHE A 187 -9.93 -8.93 -12.09
CA PHE A 187 -10.43 -8.92 -13.45
C PHE A 187 -11.03 -7.55 -13.75
N LEU A 188 -10.79 -7.05 -14.96
CA LEU A 188 -11.41 -5.85 -15.50
C LEU A 188 -11.87 -6.17 -16.91
N GLN A 189 -13.17 -6.06 -17.14
CA GLN A 189 -13.80 -6.42 -18.41
C GLN A 189 -15.12 -5.67 -18.61
N PRO A 190 -15.69 -5.64 -19.83
CA PRO A 190 -17.07 -5.18 -20.05
C PRO A 190 -18.10 -6.01 -19.27
N LEU A 191 -19.17 -5.36 -18.80
CA LEU A 191 -20.27 -6.04 -18.08
C LEU A 191 -21.04 -7.04 -18.94
N ASN A 192 -21.12 -6.78 -20.24
CA ASN A 192 -21.71 -7.67 -21.24
C ASN A 192 -20.63 -7.93 -22.31
N PRO A 193 -19.89 -9.04 -22.21
CA PRO A 193 -18.83 -9.37 -23.15
C PRO A 193 -19.36 -9.68 -24.56
#